data_AF-A0A1J4J6W4-F1
#
_entry.id   AF-A0A1J4J6W4-F1
#
_cell.length_a   1.000
_cell.length_b   1.000
_cell.length_c   1.000
_cell.angle_alpha   90.00
_cell.angle_beta   90.00
_cell.angle_gamma   90.00
#
_symmetry.space_group_name_H-M   'P 1'
#
loop_
_entity.id
_entity.type
_entity.pdbx_description
1 polymer ?
#
loop_
_entity_poly.entity_id
_entity_poly.type
_entity_poly.pdbx_seq_one_letter_code
_entity_poly.pdbx_strand_id
1 'polypeptide(L)'
;MEERAVKRLHPDEDHFVILHSRESKNLHDDVKSLINKIGLASSKAQGLNHVITSFQSFIGGENTLYLLLNDENTQVLGFIKVGYRNLFLWDRRGSQHEMKILCLLDFFTYPICQRKGHGRRMIDKMLEDQHKEMKQIPIDRPSNLCLSFMNRHFGLCEYMPQSNNYVVFDQFWETSDDAFRSPSRENNVIMPKPLLTPNTKLKPKITAPLSNPYHRSPAPRKQNLNPITWLPYD
;
A
#
# COMPACT_ATOMS: atom_id res chain seq x y z
N MET A 1 26.49 -3.28 -14.77
CA MET A 1 25.74 -4.23 -13.91
C MET A 1 24.27 -4.27 -14.30
N GLU A 2 23.62 -3.11 -14.44
CA GLU A 2 22.21 -3.02 -14.90
C GLU A 2 22.00 -3.63 -16.29
N GLU A 3 22.87 -3.29 -17.25
CA GLU A 3 22.80 -3.80 -18.63
C GLU A 3 22.85 -5.34 -18.73
N ARG A 4 23.58 -6.03 -17.84
CA ARG A 4 23.64 -7.50 -17.81
C ARG A 4 22.35 -8.12 -17.28
N ALA A 5 21.76 -7.51 -16.26
CA ALA A 5 20.49 -7.95 -15.70
C ALA A 5 19.35 -7.72 -16.70
N VAL A 6 19.33 -6.54 -17.33
CA VAL A 6 18.29 -6.16 -18.30
C VAL A 6 18.33 -7.04 -19.54
N LYS A 7 19.51 -7.45 -20.04
CA LYS A 7 19.63 -8.44 -21.13
C LYS A 7 19.03 -9.81 -20.81
N ARG A 8 18.82 -10.11 -19.53
CA ARG A 8 18.16 -11.33 -19.06
C ARG A 8 16.67 -11.13 -18.77
N LEU A 9 16.22 -9.88 -18.73
CA LEU A 9 14.80 -9.58 -18.75
C LEU A 9 14.35 -9.69 -20.21
N HIS A 10 13.28 -10.41 -20.46
CA HIS A 10 12.69 -10.55 -21.78
C HIS A 10 11.46 -9.62 -21.84
N PRO A 11 11.63 -8.33 -22.15
CA PRO A 11 10.50 -7.40 -22.22
C PRO A 11 9.55 -7.75 -23.36
N ASP A 12 8.28 -7.40 -23.20
CA ASP A 12 7.28 -7.44 -24.26
C ASP A 12 7.47 -6.30 -25.28
N GLU A 13 6.57 -6.24 -26.27
CA GLU A 13 6.58 -5.21 -27.32
C GLU A 13 6.42 -3.78 -26.77
N ASP A 14 5.83 -3.63 -25.59
CA ASP A 14 5.59 -2.35 -24.92
C ASP A 14 6.71 -1.98 -23.92
N HIS A 15 7.82 -2.73 -23.93
CA HIS A 15 8.98 -2.57 -23.04
C HIS A 15 8.69 -2.92 -21.57
N PHE A 16 7.68 -3.75 -21.31
CA PHE A 16 7.34 -4.22 -19.98
C PHE A 16 7.94 -5.58 -19.66
N VAL A 17 8.34 -5.75 -18.41
CA VAL A 17 8.70 -7.04 -17.83
C VAL A 17 7.82 -7.29 -16.62
N ILE A 18 7.06 -8.38 -16.66
CA ILE A 18 6.17 -8.79 -15.57
C ILE A 18 6.80 -9.98 -14.85
N LEU A 19 7.05 -9.82 -13.54
CA LEU A 19 7.61 -10.87 -12.71
C LEU A 19 6.60 -11.26 -11.64
N HIS A 20 6.16 -12.52 -11.68
CA HIS A 20 5.35 -13.12 -10.61
C HIS A 20 6.26 -13.77 -9.56
N SER A 21 5.97 -13.54 -8.28
CA SER A 21 6.80 -14.05 -7.18
C SER A 21 6.93 -15.59 -7.19
N ARG A 22 5.87 -16.30 -7.60
CA ARG A 22 5.82 -17.77 -7.64
C ARG A 22 6.82 -18.37 -8.63
N GLU A 23 7.01 -17.71 -9.77
CA GLU A 23 7.89 -18.15 -10.86
C GLU A 23 9.32 -17.63 -10.69
N SER A 24 9.48 -16.57 -9.89
CA SER A 24 10.74 -15.83 -9.76
C SER A 24 11.72 -16.37 -8.71
N LYS A 25 11.43 -17.51 -8.07
CA LYS A 25 12.27 -18.05 -6.98
C LYS A 25 13.71 -18.33 -7.40
N ASN A 26 13.89 -18.79 -8.63
CA ASN A 26 15.18 -19.19 -9.20
C ASN A 26 15.75 -18.17 -10.20
N LEU A 27 15.39 -16.89 -10.07
CA LEU A 27 15.95 -15.84 -10.93
C LEU A 27 17.48 -15.77 -10.81
N HIS A 28 18.13 -15.38 -11.90
CA HIS A 28 19.56 -15.14 -11.92
C HIS A 28 19.94 -14.01 -10.94
N ASP A 29 21.11 -14.11 -10.30
CA ASP A 29 21.51 -13.17 -9.25
C ASP A 29 21.64 -11.72 -9.75
N ASP A 30 22.01 -11.52 -11.01
CA ASP A 30 21.97 -10.20 -11.66
C ASP A 30 20.57 -9.56 -11.59
N VAL A 31 19.50 -10.34 -11.81
CA VAL A 31 18.12 -9.84 -11.76
C VAL A 31 17.69 -9.59 -10.32
N LYS A 32 18.08 -10.48 -9.38
CA LYS A 32 17.84 -10.25 -7.95
C LYS A 32 18.50 -8.94 -7.48
N SER A 33 19.74 -8.72 -7.90
CA SER A 33 20.52 -7.51 -7.61
C SER A 33 19.86 -6.27 -8.22
N LEU A 34 19.34 -6.36 -9.45
CA LEU A 34 18.57 -5.29 -10.09
C LEU A 34 17.34 -4.92 -9.26
N ILE A 35 16.52 -5.90 -8.84
CA ILE A 35 15.32 -5.66 -8.01
C ILE A 35 15.72 -4.96 -6.70
N ASN A 36 16.78 -5.42 -6.05
CA ASN A 36 17.29 -4.78 -4.83
C ASN A 36 17.73 -3.33 -5.09
N LYS A 37 18.40 -3.06 -6.23
CA LYS A 37 18.87 -1.72 -6.60
C LYS A 37 17.70 -0.76 -6.86
N ILE A 38 16.72 -1.14 -7.67
CA ILE A 38 15.57 -0.27 -7.98
C ILE A 38 14.72 -0.03 -6.74
N GLY A 39 14.57 -1.03 -5.87
CA GLY A 39 13.84 -0.88 -4.61
C GLY A 39 14.54 0.05 -3.61
N LEU A 40 15.87 -0.01 -3.55
CA LEU A 40 16.66 0.97 -2.79
C LEU A 40 16.49 2.39 -3.35
N ALA A 41 16.48 2.55 -4.68
CA ALA A 41 16.24 3.84 -5.31
C ALA A 41 14.84 4.40 -4.98
N SER A 42 13.82 3.54 -5.03
CA SER A 42 12.45 3.88 -4.61
C SER A 42 12.41 4.37 -3.15
N SER A 43 13.00 3.61 -2.23
CA SER A 43 13.06 3.95 -0.80
C SER A 43 13.70 5.32 -0.57
N LYS A 44 14.81 5.62 -1.26
CA LYS A 44 15.50 6.91 -1.14
C LYS A 44 14.66 8.05 -1.67
N ALA A 45 14.03 7.89 -2.83
CA ALA A 45 13.20 8.93 -3.44
C ALA A 45 11.95 9.26 -2.62
N GLN A 46 11.40 8.27 -1.92
CA GLN A 46 10.23 8.43 -1.05
C GLN A 46 10.60 8.87 0.39
N GLY A 47 11.90 8.95 0.73
CA GLY A 47 12.35 9.29 2.08
C GLY A 47 11.99 8.25 3.14
N LEU A 48 11.89 6.97 2.76
CA LEU A 48 11.52 5.90 3.67
C LEU A 48 12.71 5.49 4.55
N ASN A 49 12.45 5.24 5.83
CA ASN A 49 13.45 4.74 6.79
C ASN A 49 13.96 3.33 6.47
N HIS A 50 13.19 2.54 5.71
CA HIS A 50 13.54 1.18 5.34
C HIS A 50 13.10 0.89 3.89
N VAL A 51 13.85 0.01 3.23
CA VAL A 51 13.55 -0.43 1.87
C VAL A 51 12.38 -1.42 1.89
N ILE A 52 11.28 -1.06 1.26
CA ILE A 52 10.07 -1.89 1.20
C ILE A 52 10.08 -2.88 0.02
N THR A 53 10.88 -2.62 -1.02
CA THR A 53 10.99 -3.47 -2.20
C THR A 53 12.41 -4.03 -2.30
N SER A 54 12.53 -5.34 -2.14
CA SER A 54 13.74 -6.12 -2.36
C SER A 54 13.34 -7.43 -3.01
N PHE A 55 14.28 -8.19 -3.56
CA PHE A 55 13.99 -9.53 -4.07
C PHE A 55 13.34 -10.40 -2.98
N GLN A 56 13.84 -10.31 -1.74
CA GLN A 56 13.28 -11.06 -0.61
C GLN A 56 11.85 -10.63 -0.26
N SER A 57 11.56 -9.32 -0.23
CA SER A 57 10.20 -8.86 0.06
C SER A 57 9.23 -9.16 -1.09
N PHE A 58 9.74 -9.20 -2.33
CA PHE A 58 8.99 -9.60 -3.51
C PHE A 58 8.63 -11.09 -3.50
N ILE A 59 9.59 -12.00 -3.27
CA ILE A 59 9.33 -13.45 -3.27
C ILE A 59 8.60 -13.94 -2.02
N GLY A 60 8.65 -13.18 -0.92
CA GLY A 60 8.02 -13.53 0.36
C GLY A 60 6.50 -13.49 0.39
N GLY A 61 5.82 -13.04 -0.67
CA GLY A 61 4.36 -12.96 -0.73
C GLY A 61 3.80 -13.20 -2.13
N GLU A 62 2.47 -13.12 -2.25
CA GLU A 62 1.77 -13.14 -3.54
C GLU A 62 1.89 -11.76 -4.19
N ASN A 63 3.05 -11.50 -4.81
CA ASN A 63 3.39 -10.22 -5.38
C ASN A 63 3.69 -10.35 -6.89
N THR A 64 3.37 -9.28 -7.62
CA THR A 64 3.76 -9.09 -9.02
C THR A 64 4.53 -7.78 -9.13
N LEU A 65 5.65 -7.80 -9.86
CA LEU A 65 6.42 -6.63 -10.23
C LEU A 65 6.22 -6.35 -11.72
N TYR A 66 5.81 -5.12 -12.04
CA TYR A 66 5.79 -4.59 -13.40
C TYR A 66 6.97 -3.63 -13.53
N LEU A 67 7.94 -3.96 -14.37
CA LEU A 67 9.07 -3.10 -14.68
C LEU A 67 8.85 -2.49 -16.05
N LEU A 68 9.05 -1.18 -16.17
CA LEU A 68 9.06 -0.49 -17.46
C LEU A 68 10.50 -0.17 -17.85
N LEU A 69 10.91 -0.57 -19.05
CA LEU A 69 12.23 -0.28 -19.61
C LEU A 69 12.17 0.94 -20.53
N ASN A 70 13.33 1.50 -20.86
CA ASN A 70 13.47 2.47 -21.95
C ASN A 70 13.31 1.81 -23.33
N ASP A 71 13.18 2.64 -24.35
CA ASP A 71 12.93 2.22 -25.73
C ASP A 71 14.06 1.30 -26.26
N GLU A 72 15.30 1.46 -25.79
CA GLU A 72 16.41 0.58 -26.14
C GLU A 72 16.48 -0.72 -25.32
N ASN A 73 15.57 -0.95 -24.37
CA ASN A 73 15.58 -2.09 -23.45
C ASN A 73 16.92 -2.27 -22.73
N THR A 74 17.50 -1.20 -22.21
CA THR A 74 18.80 -1.21 -21.51
C THR A 74 18.73 -0.77 -20.05
N GLN A 75 17.68 -0.03 -19.67
CA GLN A 75 17.53 0.57 -18.34
C GLN A 75 16.08 0.51 -17.87
N VAL A 76 15.88 0.31 -16.56
CA VAL A 76 14.55 0.37 -15.94
C VAL A 76 14.20 1.83 -15.65
N LEU A 77 13.06 2.30 -16.14
CA LEU A 77 12.54 3.66 -15.93
C LEU A 77 11.76 3.78 -14.62
N GLY A 78 11.14 2.69 -14.18
CA GLY A 78 10.30 2.63 -13.00
C GLY A 78 9.73 1.24 -12.78
N PHE A 79 8.99 1.08 -11.70
CA PHE A 79 8.27 -0.14 -11.43
C PHE A 79 6.98 0.09 -10.63
N ILE A 80 6.11 -0.91 -10.69
CA ILE A 80 4.98 -1.10 -9.78
C ILE A 80 5.13 -2.44 -9.10
N LYS A 81 4.91 -2.47 -7.78
CA LYS A 81 4.73 -3.68 -7.00
C LYS A 81 3.29 -3.75 -6.52
N VAL A 82 2.60 -4.81 -6.89
CA VAL A 82 1.27 -5.15 -6.35
C VAL A 82 1.32 -6.49 -5.63
N GLY A 83 0.33 -6.75 -4.79
CA GLY A 83 0.17 -8.08 -4.21
C GLY A 83 -1.10 -8.22 -3.38
N TYR A 84 -1.56 -9.46 -3.22
CA TYR A 84 -2.76 -9.76 -2.45
C TYR A 84 -2.49 -9.64 -0.96
N ARG A 85 -3.38 -8.95 -0.23
CA ARG A 85 -3.33 -8.77 1.22
C ARG A 85 -4.68 -9.06 1.84
N ASN A 86 -4.67 -9.67 3.03
CA ASN A 86 -5.86 -9.77 3.87
C ASN A 86 -5.98 -8.45 4.64
N LEU A 87 -6.98 -7.65 4.30
CA LEU A 87 -7.23 -6.35 4.89
C LEU A 87 -8.55 -6.35 5.66
N PHE A 88 -8.57 -5.58 6.75
CA PHE A 88 -9.80 -5.17 7.41
C PHE A 88 -10.05 -3.71 7.06
N LEU A 89 -11.10 -3.46 6.29
CA LEU A 89 -11.43 -2.13 5.75
C LEU A 89 -12.75 -1.64 6.32
N TRP A 90 -12.78 -0.38 6.72
CA TRP A 90 -13.98 0.30 7.19
C TRP A 90 -14.67 1.02 6.05
N ASP A 91 -15.98 0.84 5.94
CA ASP A 91 -16.83 1.64 5.05
C ASP A 91 -17.33 2.92 5.76
N ARG A 92 -17.93 3.84 4.99
CA ARG A 92 -18.52 5.08 5.54
C ARG A 92 -19.73 4.83 6.45
N ARG A 93 -20.30 3.62 6.47
CA ARG A 93 -21.40 3.23 7.36
C ARG A 93 -20.88 2.74 8.71
N GLY A 94 -19.56 2.68 8.90
CA GLY A 94 -18.92 2.20 10.12
C GLY A 94 -18.94 0.67 10.24
N SER A 95 -19.09 -0.06 9.14
CA SER A 95 -18.94 -1.52 9.12
C SER A 95 -17.52 -1.91 8.71
N GLN A 96 -16.97 -2.93 9.38
CA GLN A 96 -15.67 -3.48 9.05
C GLN A 96 -15.82 -4.72 8.17
N HIS A 97 -15.05 -4.76 7.09
CA HIS A 97 -15.05 -5.84 6.11
C HIS A 97 -13.67 -6.48 6.05
N GLU A 98 -13.60 -7.80 6.28
CA GLU A 98 -12.39 -8.60 6.05
C GLU A 98 -12.39 -9.10 4.61
N MET A 99 -11.32 -8.86 3.86
CA MET A 99 -11.19 -9.30 2.48
C MET A 99 -9.74 -9.55 2.06
N LYS A 100 -9.55 -10.54 1.20
CA LYS A 100 -8.29 -10.75 0.47
C LYS A 100 -8.34 -9.99 -0.85
N ILE A 101 -7.53 -8.96 -0.99
CA ILE A 101 -7.60 -8.04 -2.14
C ILE A 101 -6.23 -7.66 -2.69
N LEU A 102 -6.15 -7.46 -4.01
CA LEU A 102 -4.96 -6.96 -4.69
C LEU A 102 -4.72 -5.49 -4.32
N CYS A 103 -3.52 -5.20 -3.82
CA CYS A 103 -3.15 -3.87 -3.38
C CYS A 103 -1.95 -3.33 -4.16
N LEU A 104 -1.89 -2.00 -4.31
CA LEU A 104 -0.69 -1.29 -4.76
C LEU A 104 0.23 -1.07 -3.56
N LEU A 105 1.44 -1.65 -3.62
CA LEU A 105 2.36 -1.75 -2.48
C LEU A 105 3.58 -0.85 -2.61
N ASP A 106 4.03 -0.61 -3.85
CA ASP A 106 5.11 0.33 -4.14
C ASP A 106 4.94 0.81 -5.59
N PHE A 107 5.16 2.11 -5.81
CA PHE A 107 5.01 2.74 -7.11
C PHE A 107 6.10 3.78 -7.28
N PHE A 108 6.99 3.54 -8.25
CA PHE A 108 8.19 4.34 -8.41
C PHE A 108 8.51 4.61 -9.88
N THR A 109 8.95 5.82 -10.16
CA THR A 109 9.58 6.22 -11.41
C THR A 109 10.81 7.04 -11.06
N TYR A 110 11.94 6.77 -11.72
CA TYR A 110 13.15 7.55 -11.50
C TYR A 110 12.88 9.04 -11.69
N PRO A 111 13.41 9.94 -10.82
CA PRO A 111 13.09 11.37 -10.86
C PRO A 111 13.26 12.02 -12.24
N ILE A 112 14.33 11.68 -12.96
CA ILE A 112 14.62 12.18 -14.32
C ILE A 112 13.62 11.69 -15.39
N CYS A 113 12.84 10.67 -15.07
CA CYS A 113 11.81 10.06 -15.92
C CYS A 113 10.39 10.46 -15.48
N GLN A 114 10.23 11.20 -14.38
CA GLN A 114 8.90 11.62 -13.93
C GLN A 114 8.27 12.64 -14.88
N ARG A 115 6.93 12.72 -14.84
CA ARG A 115 6.11 13.64 -15.66
C ARG A 115 6.19 13.43 -17.18
N LYS A 116 6.74 12.31 -17.64
CA LYS A 116 6.77 11.89 -19.06
C LYS A 116 5.70 10.85 -19.43
N GLY A 117 4.69 10.65 -18.58
CA GLY A 117 3.62 9.66 -18.81
C GLY A 117 3.93 8.22 -18.39
N HIS A 118 5.18 7.87 -18.07
CA HIS A 118 5.57 6.51 -17.65
C HIS A 118 4.76 5.98 -16.46
N GLY A 119 4.48 6.81 -15.46
CA GLY A 119 3.65 6.41 -14.32
C GLY A 119 2.25 5.95 -14.72
N ARG A 120 1.63 6.64 -15.69
CA ARG A 120 0.31 6.27 -16.22
C ARG A 120 0.39 4.97 -17.01
N ARG A 121 1.37 4.85 -17.92
CA ARG A 121 1.62 3.61 -18.68
C ARG A 121 1.76 2.39 -17.78
N MET A 122 2.54 2.51 -16.69
CA MET A 122 2.74 1.39 -15.77
C MET A 122 1.44 0.99 -15.06
N ILE A 123 0.66 1.96 -14.58
CA ILE A 123 -0.62 1.65 -13.90
C ILE A 123 -1.61 1.05 -14.90
N ASP A 124 -1.73 1.60 -16.11
CA ASP A 124 -2.64 1.07 -17.13
C ASP A 124 -2.29 -0.39 -17.48
N LYS A 125 -1.01 -0.71 -17.70
CA LYS A 125 -0.55 -2.09 -17.94
C LYS A 125 -0.88 -3.02 -16.76
N MET A 126 -0.69 -2.56 -15.52
CA MET A 126 -1.03 -3.34 -14.33
C MET A 126 -2.54 -3.59 -14.24
N LEU A 127 -3.37 -2.59 -14.53
CA LEU A 127 -4.83 -2.71 -14.50
C LEU A 127 -5.37 -3.64 -15.59
N GLU A 128 -4.80 -3.57 -16.79
CA GLU A 128 -5.11 -4.45 -17.91
C GLU A 128 -4.80 -5.91 -17.57
N ASP A 129 -3.56 -6.19 -17.12
CA ASP A 129 -3.09 -7.52 -16.75
C ASP A 129 -3.90 -8.12 -15.58
N GLN A 130 -4.34 -7.30 -14.64
CA GLN A 130 -5.10 -7.74 -13.46
C GLN A 130 -6.62 -7.71 -13.66
N HIS A 131 -7.10 -7.24 -14.82
CA HIS A 131 -8.51 -7.04 -15.15
C HIS A 131 -9.25 -6.28 -14.04
N LYS A 132 -8.71 -5.12 -13.67
CA LYS A 132 -9.20 -4.29 -12.55
C LYS A 132 -9.29 -2.82 -12.97
N GLU A 133 -10.10 -2.06 -12.25
CA GLU A 133 -10.07 -0.61 -12.27
C GLU A 133 -9.29 -0.07 -11.06
N MET A 134 -8.65 1.09 -11.18
CA MET A 134 -7.86 1.68 -10.08
C MET A 134 -8.70 1.90 -8.81
N LYS A 135 -10.00 2.20 -8.94
CA LYS A 135 -10.93 2.37 -7.81
C LYS A 135 -11.06 1.09 -6.95
N GLN A 136 -10.73 -0.07 -7.51
CA GLN A 136 -10.80 -1.38 -6.84
C GLN A 136 -9.49 -1.77 -6.14
N ILE A 137 -8.43 -0.95 -6.24
CA ILE A 137 -7.09 -1.28 -5.75
C ILE A 137 -6.74 -0.40 -4.53
N PRO A 138 -6.77 -0.96 -3.31
CA PRO A 138 -6.23 -0.29 -2.13
C PRO A 138 -4.74 0.05 -2.30
N ILE A 139 -4.32 1.18 -1.75
CA ILE A 139 -2.93 1.63 -1.82
C ILE A 139 -2.31 1.64 -0.42
N ASP A 140 -1.17 0.97 -0.25
CA ASP A 140 -0.42 0.95 1.01
C ASP A 140 0.35 2.27 1.19
N ARG A 141 0.00 3.06 2.21
CA ARG A 141 0.70 4.30 2.61
C ARG A 141 1.09 5.21 1.42
N PRO A 142 0.14 5.65 0.58
CA PRO A 142 0.47 6.48 -0.57
C PRO A 142 1.12 7.80 -0.15
N SER A 143 2.14 8.21 -0.89
CA SER A 143 2.70 9.56 -0.77
C SER A 143 1.72 10.61 -1.32
N ASN A 144 1.91 11.88 -0.94
CA ASN A 144 1.13 12.99 -1.51
C ASN A 144 1.25 13.07 -3.05
N LEU A 145 2.41 12.68 -3.59
CA LEU A 145 2.62 12.59 -5.04
C LEU A 145 1.74 11.48 -5.65
N CYS A 146 1.65 10.32 -5.00
CA CYS A 146 0.79 9.22 -5.41
C CYS A 146 -0.69 9.64 -5.37
N LEU A 147 -1.15 10.24 -4.27
CA LEU A 147 -2.54 10.74 -4.15
C LEU A 147 -2.88 11.76 -5.24
N SER A 148 -1.98 12.72 -5.50
CA SER A 148 -2.16 13.71 -6.57
C SER A 148 -2.20 13.08 -7.96
N PHE A 149 -1.41 12.02 -8.16
CA PHE A 149 -1.42 11.24 -9.39
C PHE A 149 -2.74 10.48 -9.57
N MET A 150 -3.25 9.85 -8.50
CA MET A 150 -4.53 9.12 -8.52
C MET A 150 -5.70 10.05 -8.85
N ASN A 151 -5.74 11.24 -8.24
CA ASN A 151 -6.74 12.25 -8.56
C ASN A 151 -6.65 12.67 -10.03
N ARG A 152 -5.47 13.09 -10.50
CA ARG A 152 -5.28 13.60 -11.86
C ARG A 152 -5.64 12.59 -12.96
N HIS A 153 -5.28 11.32 -12.76
CA HIS A 153 -5.35 10.32 -13.83
C HIS A 153 -6.56 9.40 -13.73
N PHE A 154 -7.13 9.22 -12.53
CA PHE A 154 -8.22 8.27 -12.28
C PHE A 154 -9.43 8.92 -11.60
N GLY A 155 -9.38 10.22 -11.28
CA GLY A 155 -10.48 10.92 -10.58
C GLY A 155 -10.65 10.47 -9.12
N LEU A 156 -9.64 9.81 -8.54
CA LEU A 156 -9.69 9.26 -7.20
C LEU A 156 -9.11 10.26 -6.19
N CYS A 157 -10.00 10.93 -5.44
CA CYS A 157 -9.62 11.96 -4.49
C CYS A 157 -10.22 11.75 -3.09
N GLU A 158 -11.50 11.37 -3.02
CA GLU A 158 -12.20 11.19 -1.74
C GLU A 158 -11.91 9.81 -1.16
N TYR A 159 -11.43 9.78 0.08
CA TYR A 159 -11.22 8.55 0.84
C TYR A 159 -11.40 8.78 2.33
N MET A 160 -11.81 7.72 3.03
CA MET A 160 -11.81 7.71 4.49
C MET A 160 -10.50 7.12 5.01
N PRO A 161 -9.80 7.78 5.95
CA PRO A 161 -8.61 7.22 6.58
C PRO A 161 -8.88 5.87 7.24
N GLN A 162 -8.04 4.88 6.97
CA GLN A 162 -8.11 3.54 7.55
C GLN A 162 -7.09 3.38 8.67
N SER A 163 -7.38 2.54 9.67
CA SER A 163 -6.46 2.28 10.78
C SER A 163 -5.19 1.52 10.38
N ASN A 164 -5.20 0.83 9.24
CA ASN A 164 -4.08 0.04 8.72
C ASN A 164 -3.14 0.84 7.78
N ASN A 165 -3.36 2.16 7.64
CA ASN A 165 -2.65 3.07 6.72
C ASN A 165 -2.85 2.79 5.22
N TYR A 166 -3.76 1.88 4.85
CA TYR A 166 -4.19 1.77 3.46
C TYR A 166 -5.13 2.92 3.12
N VAL A 167 -5.07 3.36 1.87
CA VAL A 167 -6.04 4.28 1.30
C VAL A 167 -6.95 3.49 0.37
N VAL A 168 -8.25 3.64 0.59
CA VAL A 168 -9.32 3.09 -0.23
C VAL A 168 -10.25 4.24 -0.54
N PHE A 169 -10.35 4.58 -1.82
CA PHE A 169 -11.21 5.68 -2.29
C PHE A 169 -12.68 5.29 -2.21
N ASP A 170 -13.56 6.27 -2.10
CA ASP A 170 -14.99 6.02 -1.90
C ASP A 170 -15.61 5.17 -3.01
N GLN A 171 -15.17 5.38 -4.27
CA GLN A 171 -15.64 4.63 -5.43
C GLN A 171 -15.35 3.13 -5.36
N PHE A 172 -14.43 2.70 -4.47
CA PHE A 172 -14.23 1.29 -4.16
C PHE A 172 -15.54 0.61 -3.75
N TRP A 173 -16.34 1.29 -2.92
CA TRP A 173 -17.57 0.77 -2.33
C TRP A 173 -18.77 0.84 -3.29
N GLU A 174 -18.69 1.61 -4.37
CA GLU A 174 -19.76 1.74 -5.37
C GLU A 174 -19.85 0.51 -6.28
N THR A 175 -18.70 -0.04 -6.67
CA THR A 175 -18.60 -1.30 -7.42
C THR A 175 -19.09 -2.51 -6.61
N SER A 176 -19.36 -2.32 -5.32
CA SER A 176 -19.61 -3.40 -4.38
C SER A 176 -21.04 -3.91 -4.37
N ASP A 177 -22.00 -3.19 -4.94
CA ASP A 177 -23.41 -3.61 -4.82
C ASP A 177 -23.79 -4.81 -5.71
N ASP A 178 -23.12 -5.02 -6.85
CA ASP A 178 -23.39 -6.19 -7.73
C ASP A 178 -22.35 -7.32 -7.59
N ALA A 179 -21.07 -7.00 -7.42
CA ALA A 179 -20.01 -8.00 -7.29
C ALA A 179 -20.02 -8.75 -5.95
N PHE A 180 -20.63 -8.18 -4.90
CA PHE A 180 -20.72 -8.80 -3.57
C PHE A 180 -22.06 -9.53 -3.33
N ARG A 181 -23.01 -9.47 -4.28
CA ARG A 181 -24.32 -10.15 -4.19
C ARG A 181 -24.41 -11.48 -4.94
N SER A 182 -23.47 -11.79 -5.83
CA SER A 182 -23.52 -13.02 -6.63
C SER A 182 -22.71 -14.15 -5.97
N PRO A 183 -23.33 -15.26 -5.50
CA PRO A 183 -22.59 -16.41 -5.02
C PRO A 183 -22.15 -17.26 -6.22
N SER A 184 -21.18 -16.79 -7.00
CA SER A 184 -20.51 -17.65 -7.97
C SER A 184 -19.56 -18.58 -7.22
N ARG A 185 -19.99 -19.84 -7.10
CA ARG A 185 -19.25 -20.97 -6.57
C ARG A 185 -18.05 -21.28 -7.46
N GLU A 186 -16.97 -20.49 -7.38
CA GLU A 186 -15.66 -20.94 -7.85
C GLU A 186 -14.55 -20.08 -7.24
N ASN A 187 -13.72 -20.73 -6.41
CA ASN A 187 -12.39 -20.33 -5.94
C ASN A 187 -12.25 -19.11 -4.99
N ASN A 188 -12.28 -19.42 -3.68
CA ASN A 188 -11.56 -18.75 -2.59
C ASN A 188 -11.73 -17.22 -2.42
N VAL A 189 -12.93 -16.69 -2.64
CA VAL A 189 -13.33 -15.40 -2.06
C VAL A 189 -14.02 -15.68 -0.72
N ILE A 190 -13.31 -15.45 0.38
CA ILE A 190 -13.91 -15.45 1.71
C ILE A 190 -14.91 -14.29 1.76
N MET A 191 -16.19 -14.63 1.89
CA MET A 191 -17.29 -13.69 2.06
C MET A 191 -17.03 -12.75 3.24
N PRO A 192 -17.41 -11.46 3.16
CA PRO A 192 -17.30 -10.54 4.28
C PRO A 192 -18.29 -10.96 5.36
N LYS A 193 -17.80 -11.49 6.48
CA LYS A 193 -18.56 -11.43 7.73
C LYS A 193 -18.36 -10.02 8.28
N PRO A 194 -19.41 -9.21 8.48
CA PRO A 194 -19.27 -7.98 9.24
C PRO A 194 -18.79 -8.37 10.64
N LEU A 195 -17.52 -8.08 10.93
CA LEU A 195 -16.95 -8.30 12.25
C LEU A 195 -17.18 -7.02 13.05
N LEU A 196 -17.96 -7.17 14.14
CA LEU A 196 -18.22 -6.16 15.16
C LEU A 196 -18.92 -4.89 14.65
N THR A 197 -20.26 -4.88 14.70
CA THR A 197 -20.96 -3.63 15.07
C THR A 197 -20.53 -3.27 16.50
N PRO A 198 -20.20 -2.01 16.85
CA PRO A 198 -20.05 -1.63 18.24
C PRO A 198 -21.33 -1.99 18.97
N ASN A 199 -21.24 -3.00 19.82
CA ASN A 199 -22.34 -3.50 20.61
C ASN A 199 -22.85 -2.33 21.45
N THR A 200 -24.04 -1.81 21.15
CA THR A 200 -24.73 -0.79 21.96
C THR A 200 -25.25 -1.40 23.27
N LYS A 201 -24.54 -2.38 23.83
CA LYS A 201 -24.75 -2.80 25.21
C LYS A 201 -24.19 -1.71 26.08
N LEU A 202 -25.09 -1.02 26.78
CA LEU A 202 -24.78 -0.13 27.89
C LEU A 202 -23.64 -0.74 28.70
N LYS A 203 -22.51 -0.01 28.79
CA LYS A 203 -21.41 -0.39 29.68
C LYS A 203 -22.01 -0.63 31.07
N PRO A 204 -21.73 -1.75 31.75
CA PRO A 204 -22.14 -1.89 33.14
C PRO A 204 -21.55 -0.73 33.93
N LYS A 205 -22.37 -0.07 34.75
CA LYS A 205 -21.92 0.97 35.68
C LYS A 205 -20.91 0.33 36.63
N ILE A 206 -19.63 0.57 36.38
CA ILE A 206 -18.58 0.27 37.35
C ILE A 206 -18.70 1.36 38.42
N THR A 207 -19.40 1.08 39.51
CA THR A 207 -19.22 1.82 40.77
C THR A 207 -17.84 1.46 41.31
N ALA A 208 -16.90 2.38 41.18
CA ALA A 208 -15.59 2.25 41.81
C ALA A 208 -15.79 2.14 43.34
N PRO A 209 -15.17 1.16 44.03
CA PRO A 209 -15.14 1.17 45.48
C PRO A 209 -14.34 2.38 45.97
N LEU A 210 -14.86 3.03 47.01
CA LEU A 210 -14.23 4.15 47.71
C LEU A 210 -12.86 3.74 48.27
N SER A 211 -11.85 4.54 47.91
CA SER A 211 -10.56 4.75 48.60
C SER A 211 -9.78 3.51 49.04
N ASN A 212 -8.72 3.17 48.30
CA ASN A 212 -7.63 2.33 48.79
C ASN A 212 -6.58 3.24 49.47
N PRO A 213 -6.36 3.17 50.80
CA PRO A 213 -5.56 4.17 51.53
C PRO A 213 -4.04 4.06 51.34
N TYR A 214 -3.54 3.10 50.55
CA TYR A 214 -2.11 2.85 50.38
C TYR A 214 -1.53 3.28 49.02
N HIS A 215 -2.32 3.85 48.10
CA HIS A 215 -1.79 4.30 46.80
C HIS A 215 -1.43 5.79 46.84
N ARG A 216 -0.24 6.12 47.37
CA ARG A 216 0.33 7.47 47.24
C ARG A 216 1.00 7.57 45.87
N SER A 217 0.29 8.12 44.88
CA SER A 217 0.91 8.51 43.60
C SER A 217 1.92 9.64 43.88
N PRO A 218 3.15 9.61 43.32
CA PRO A 218 4.07 10.73 43.45
C PRO A 218 3.42 11.98 42.87
N ALA A 219 3.44 13.09 43.61
CA ALA A 219 2.97 14.36 43.08
C ALA A 219 3.80 14.73 41.84
N PRO A 220 3.18 15.15 40.73
CA PRO A 220 3.92 15.62 39.57
C PRO A 220 4.77 16.83 39.98
N ARG A 221 6.09 16.76 39.74
CA ARG A 221 6.96 17.93 39.87
C ARG A 221 6.42 19.01 38.94
N LYS A 222 5.95 20.12 39.49
CA LYS A 222 5.60 21.32 38.73
C LYS A 222 6.81 21.73 37.90
N GLN A 223 6.76 21.54 36.59
CA GLN A 223 7.71 22.13 35.66
C GLN A 223 7.31 23.60 35.49
N ASN A 224 8.15 24.52 35.98
CA ASN A 224 8.00 25.97 35.79
C ASN A 224 8.51 26.40 34.40
N LEU A 225 8.26 25.59 33.36
CA LEU A 225 8.69 25.89 32.00
C LEU A 225 7.46 26.16 31.15
N ASN A 226 7.55 27.19 30.30
CA ASN A 226 6.52 27.51 29.33
C ASN A 226 6.44 26.38 28.28
N PRO A 227 5.25 25.84 27.97
CA PRO A 227 5.08 24.68 27.09
C PRO A 227 5.41 24.97 25.62
N ILE A 228 5.55 26.24 25.22
CA ILE A 228 5.89 26.62 23.85
C ILE A 228 7.39 26.85 23.70
N THR A 229 8.04 27.48 24.68
CA THR A 229 9.45 27.91 24.58
C THR A 229 10.43 27.04 25.36
N TRP A 230 9.96 26.18 26.27
CA TRP A 230 10.78 25.37 27.18
C TRP A 230 11.75 26.18 28.05
N LEU A 231 11.51 27.49 28.21
CA LEU A 231 12.22 28.40 29.12
C LEU A 231 11.36 28.71 30.36
N PRO A 232 11.96 29.18 31.47
CA PRO A 232 11.21 29.65 32.64
C PRO A 232 10.22 30.77 32.26
N TYR A 233 9.12 30.91 33.00
CA TYR A 233 8.31 32.13 32.95
C TYR A 233 9.10 33.27 33.61
N ASP A 234 9.23 34.41 32.92
CA ASP A 234 9.78 35.66 33.47
C ASP A 234 8.88 36.22 34.59
#